data_AF-A0A9X1W798-F1
#
_entry.id   AF-A0A9X1W798-F1
#
_cell.length_a   1.000
_cell.length_b   1.000
_cell.length_c   1.000
_cell.angle_alpha   90.00
_cell.angle_beta   90.00
_cell.angle_gamma   90.00
#
_symmetry.space_group_name_H-M   'P 1'
#
loop_
_entity.id
_entity.type
_entity.pdbx_description
1 polymer ?
#
loop_
_entity_poly.entity_id
_entity_poly.type
_entity_poly.pdbx_seq_one_letter_code
_entity_poly.pdbx_strand_id
1 'polypeptide(L)'
;MINFDVLREYMDNDDEIILAVFQAYIEEHNNSAETIEALYAVQDWPQLFIAAHSLKGILASFGEEETVTRLENIEGMSRDNTAPDKADIDAAIEGLNHINVQINDYFVTKQ
;
A
#
# COMPACT_ATOMS: atom_id res chain seq x y z
N MET A 1 -3.42 -6.47 -5.88
CA MET A 1 -4.72 -6.38 -5.16
C MET A 1 -4.70 -7.23 -3.89
N ILE A 2 -5.53 -6.93 -2.89
CA ILE A 2 -5.62 -7.72 -1.65
C ILE A 2 -6.03 -9.15 -1.97
N ASN A 3 -5.29 -10.13 -1.42
CA ASN A 3 -5.67 -11.53 -1.47
C ASN A 3 -6.44 -11.90 -0.20
N PHE A 4 -7.78 -11.83 -0.27
CA PHE A 4 -8.65 -12.10 0.87
C PHE A 4 -8.59 -13.53 1.38
N ASP A 5 -8.25 -14.51 0.55
CA ASP A 5 -8.12 -15.90 0.99
C ASP A 5 -6.88 -16.05 1.88
N VAL A 6 -5.75 -15.51 1.44
CA VAL A 6 -4.49 -15.49 2.23
C VAL A 6 -4.65 -14.66 3.50
N LEU A 7 -5.25 -13.48 3.41
CA LEU A 7 -5.47 -12.61 4.57
C LEU A 7 -6.36 -13.29 5.61
N ARG A 8 -7.45 -13.94 5.21
CA ARG A 8 -8.33 -14.67 6.13
C ARG A 8 -7.63 -15.85 6.77
N GLU A 9 -6.87 -16.62 6.00
CA GLU A 9 -6.07 -17.73 6.55
C GLU A 9 -5.08 -17.23 7.60
N TYR A 10 -4.38 -16.12 7.31
CA TYR A 10 -3.42 -15.51 8.24
C TYR A 10 -4.07 -14.97 9.52
N MET A 11 -5.31 -14.50 9.43
CA MET A 11 -6.09 -13.97 10.58
C MET A 11 -7.04 -15.01 11.20
N ASP A 12 -6.82 -16.31 10.96
CA ASP A 12 -7.64 -17.42 11.48
C ASP A 12 -9.15 -17.29 11.21
N ASN A 13 -9.50 -16.69 10.06
CA ASN A 13 -10.85 -16.35 9.64
C ASN A 13 -11.61 -15.41 10.62
N ASP A 14 -10.88 -14.67 11.45
CA ASP A 14 -11.45 -13.70 12.38
C ASP A 14 -11.73 -12.37 11.66
N ASP A 15 -12.99 -12.15 11.32
CA ASP A 15 -13.45 -10.93 10.66
C ASP A 15 -13.23 -9.68 11.54
N GLU A 16 -13.27 -9.79 12.88
CA GLU A 16 -13.05 -8.64 13.77
C GLU A 16 -11.57 -8.19 13.73
N ILE A 17 -10.64 -9.14 13.68
CA ILE A 17 -9.21 -8.84 13.51
C ILE A 17 -8.95 -8.19 12.14
N ILE A 18 -9.55 -8.74 11.06
CA ILE A 18 -9.41 -8.18 9.71
C ILE A 18 -9.92 -6.74 9.67
N LEU A 19 -11.10 -6.48 10.27
CA LEU A 19 -11.66 -5.13 10.36
C LEU A 19 -10.74 -4.18 11.12
N ALA A 20 -10.21 -4.60 12.28
CA ALA A 20 -9.31 -3.77 13.08
C ALA A 20 -8.01 -3.42 12.31
N VAL A 21 -7.44 -4.39 11.61
CA VAL A 21 -6.22 -4.20 10.81
C VAL A 21 -6.47 -3.25 9.62
N PHE A 22 -7.58 -3.43 8.91
CA PHE A 22 -7.96 -2.52 7.84
C PHE A 22 -8.27 -1.12 8.33
N GLN A 23 -8.88 -0.98 9.51
CA GLN A 23 -9.13 0.33 10.09
C GLN A 23 -7.82 1.05 10.42
N ALA A 24 -6.86 0.35 11.04
CA ALA A 24 -5.53 0.89 11.28
C ALA A 24 -4.83 1.32 9.98
N TYR A 25 -4.92 0.49 8.92
CA TYR A 25 -4.38 0.83 7.61
C TYR A 25 -5.02 2.11 7.03
N ILE A 26 -6.35 2.25 7.06
CA ILE A 26 -7.02 3.44 6.51
C ILE A 26 -6.67 4.70 7.34
N GLU A 27 -6.62 4.58 8.67
CA GLU A 27 -6.25 5.70 9.54
C GLU A 27 -4.85 6.24 9.25
N GLU A 28 -3.89 5.36 8.93
CA GLU A 28 -2.50 5.73 8.67
C GLU A 28 -2.21 6.03 7.18
N HIS A 29 -2.85 5.31 6.26
CA HIS A 29 -2.41 5.22 4.87
C HIS A 29 -3.45 5.61 3.81
N ASN A 30 -4.65 6.07 4.19
CA ASN A 30 -5.68 6.43 3.22
C ASN A 30 -5.25 7.50 2.19
N ASN A 31 -4.31 8.38 2.55
CA ASN A 31 -3.76 9.43 1.68
C ASN A 31 -2.37 9.09 1.09
N SER A 32 -1.98 7.81 1.10
CA SER A 32 -0.65 7.38 0.68
C SER A 32 -0.40 7.55 -0.82
N ALA A 33 -1.45 7.43 -1.64
CA ALA A 33 -1.38 7.69 -3.07
C ALA A 33 -0.98 9.16 -3.36
N GLU A 34 -1.67 10.11 -2.72
CA GLU A 34 -1.35 11.53 -2.83
C GLU A 34 0.03 11.85 -2.24
N THR A 35 0.42 11.15 -1.18
CA THR A 35 1.73 11.30 -0.56
C THR A 35 2.84 10.87 -1.52
N ILE A 36 2.72 9.70 -2.16
CA ILE A 36 3.69 9.23 -3.17
C ILE A 36 3.79 10.21 -4.33
N GLU A 37 2.65 10.67 -4.85
CA GLU A 37 2.61 11.65 -5.95
C GLU A 37 3.32 12.96 -5.56
N ALA A 38 3.03 13.49 -4.38
CA ALA A 38 3.61 14.74 -3.89
C ALA A 38 5.14 14.62 -3.70
N LEU A 39 5.60 13.55 -3.04
CA LEU A 39 7.03 13.29 -2.81
C LEU A 39 7.78 13.15 -4.12
N TYR A 40 7.18 12.46 -5.10
CA TYR A 40 7.77 12.32 -6.43
C TYR A 40 7.86 13.67 -7.16
N ALA A 41 6.80 14.48 -7.10
CA ALA A 41 6.76 15.79 -7.75
C ALA A 41 7.83 16.76 -7.22
N VAL A 42 8.11 16.73 -5.91
CA VAL A 42 9.16 17.56 -5.29
C VAL A 42 10.54 16.90 -5.27
N GLN A 43 10.66 15.68 -5.81
CA GLN A 43 11.89 14.89 -5.86
C GLN A 43 12.49 14.58 -4.49
N ASP A 44 11.64 14.36 -3.48
CA ASP A 44 12.07 13.97 -2.13
C ASP A 44 12.22 12.44 -2.05
N TRP A 45 13.31 11.95 -2.63
CA TRP A 45 13.64 10.52 -2.67
C TRP A 45 13.85 9.90 -1.29
N PRO A 46 14.52 10.56 -0.32
CA PRO A 46 14.65 10.01 1.02
C PRO A 46 13.31 9.76 1.71
N GLN A 47 12.34 10.67 1.57
CA GLN A 47 10.99 10.43 2.14
C GLN A 47 10.19 9.42 1.32
N LEU A 48 10.34 9.41 0.00
CA LEU A 48 9.69 8.42 -0.85
C LEU A 48 10.18 7.00 -0.53
N PHE A 49 11.46 6.83 -0.20
CA PHE A 49 12.02 5.56 0.28
C PHE A 49 11.31 5.07 1.54
N ILE A 50 11.13 5.95 2.54
CA ILE A 50 10.47 5.62 3.80
C ILE A 50 9.00 5.26 3.57
N ALA A 51 8.28 6.07 2.77
CA ALA A 51 6.89 5.84 2.45
C ALA A 51 6.69 4.49 1.74
N ALA A 52 7.52 4.21 0.72
CA ALA A 52 7.47 2.96 -0.02
C ALA A 52 7.77 1.74 0.88
N HIS A 53 8.77 1.84 1.75
CA HIS A 53 9.13 0.78 2.69
C HIS A 53 7.98 0.45 3.66
N SER A 54 7.35 1.48 4.24
CA SER A 54 6.23 1.30 5.18
C SER A 54 5.03 0.63 4.51
N LEU A 55 4.60 1.17 3.36
CA LEU A 55 3.47 0.63 2.59
C LEU A 55 3.70 -0.79 2.12
N LYS A 56 4.91 -1.10 1.65
CA LYS A 56 5.28 -2.44 1.22
C LYS A 56 5.10 -3.44 2.36
N GLY A 57 5.56 -3.10 3.57
CA GLY A 57 5.48 -3.96 4.75
C GLY A 57 4.04 -4.34 5.10
N ILE A 58 3.15 -3.35 5.18
CA ILE A 58 1.75 -3.60 5.52
C ILE A 58 0.99 -4.31 4.38
N LEU A 59 1.19 -3.91 3.13
CA LEU A 59 0.48 -4.52 2.00
C LEU A 59 0.90 -5.97 1.75
N ALA A 60 2.17 -6.30 1.97
CA ALA A 60 2.63 -7.69 1.92
C ALA A 60 1.90 -8.57 2.96
N SER A 61 1.58 -8.02 4.14
CA SER A 61 0.79 -8.73 5.15
C SER A 61 -0.67 -8.97 4.72
N PHE A 62 -1.17 -8.24 3.71
CA PHE A 62 -2.49 -8.45 3.11
C PHE A 62 -2.46 -9.43 1.93
N GLY A 63 -1.33 -10.07 1.67
CA GLY A 63 -1.14 -10.94 0.52
C GLY A 63 -1.17 -10.19 -0.82
N GLU A 64 -0.92 -8.88 -0.81
CA GLU A 64 -0.79 -8.07 -2.00
C GLU A 64 0.61 -8.28 -2.61
N GLU A 65 0.68 -8.53 -3.92
CA GLU A 65 1.96 -8.79 -4.60
C GLU A 65 2.33 -7.71 -5.64
N GLU A 66 1.36 -7.20 -6.38
CA GLU A 66 1.61 -6.32 -7.53
C GLU A 66 2.07 -4.93 -7.09
N THR A 67 1.34 -4.29 -6.19
CA THR A 67 1.66 -2.98 -5.61
C THR A 67 2.93 -3.07 -4.77
N VAL A 68 3.08 -4.15 -3.99
CA VAL A 68 4.30 -4.47 -3.23
C VAL A 68 5.53 -4.51 -4.13
N THR A 69 5.43 -5.14 -5.30
CA THR A 69 6.54 -5.18 -6.28
C THR A 69 6.88 -3.77 -6.78
N ARG A 70 5.88 -2.94 -7.07
CA ARG A 70 6.12 -1.54 -7.48
C ARG A 70 6.77 -0.72 -6.38
N LEU A 71 6.29 -0.85 -5.15
CA LEU A 71 6.85 -0.19 -3.98
C LEU A 71 8.28 -0.65 -3.69
N GLU A 72 8.60 -1.92 -3.93
CA GLU A 72 9.97 -2.43 -3.81
C GLU A 72 10.92 -1.79 -4.84
N ASN A 73 10.49 -1.63 -6.09
CA ASN A 73 11.28 -0.93 -7.10
C ASN A 73 11.50 0.54 -6.72
N ILE A 74 10.43 1.22 -6.30
CA ILE A 74 10.48 2.62 -5.84
C ILE A 74 11.46 2.75 -4.66
N GLU A 75 11.33 1.89 -3.64
CA GLU A 75 12.22 1.84 -2.48
C GLU A 75 13.68 1.61 -2.93
N GLY A 76 13.92 0.66 -3.82
CA GLY A 76 15.27 0.33 -4.30
C GLY A 76 15.95 1.51 -4.98
N MET A 77 15.25 2.22 -5.85
CA MET A 77 15.81 3.37 -6.58
C MET A 77 15.98 4.60 -5.68
N SER A 78 14.99 4.88 -4.84
CA SER A 78 15.00 6.06 -3.95
C SER A 78 16.04 5.95 -2.82
N ARG A 79 16.41 4.73 -2.41
CA ARG A 79 17.49 4.47 -1.43
C ARG A 79 18.80 5.14 -1.81
N ASP A 80 19.16 5.10 -3.09
CA ASP A 80 20.40 5.68 -3.61
C ASP A 80 20.21 7.11 -4.12
N ASN A 81 19.16 7.79 -3.63
CA ASN A 81 18.77 9.14 -4.04
C ASN A 81 18.59 9.28 -5.57
N THR A 82 18.18 8.19 -6.22
CA THR A 82 17.92 8.12 -7.66
C THR A 82 16.42 8.19 -7.89
N ALA A 83 16.01 8.94 -8.92
CA ALA A 83 14.60 9.06 -9.28
C ALA A 83 14.03 7.69 -9.69
N PRO A 84 12.95 7.21 -9.06
CA PRO A 84 12.26 6.00 -9.48
C PRO A 84 11.66 6.11 -10.89
N ASP A 85 11.36 4.98 -11.52
CA ASP A 85 10.62 4.98 -12.79
C ASP A 85 9.21 5.54 -12.56
N LYS A 86 8.80 6.49 -13.40
CA LYS A 86 7.45 7.06 -13.37
C LYS A 86 6.38 6.00 -13.55
N ALA A 87 6.65 4.96 -14.34
CA ALA A 87 5.71 3.85 -14.55
C ALA A 87 5.47 3.07 -13.25
N ASP A 88 6.49 2.86 -12.42
CA ASP A 88 6.33 2.21 -11.11
C ASP A 88 5.55 3.11 -10.15
N ILE A 89 5.78 4.43 -10.19
CA ILE A 89 5.03 5.42 -9.40
C ILE A 89 3.55 5.41 -9.77
N ASP A 90 3.22 5.48 -11.06
CA ASP A 90 1.84 5.47 -11.53
C ASP A 90 1.12 4.17 -11.16
N ALA A 91 1.80 3.02 -11.36
CA ALA A 91 1.25 1.72 -11.00
C ALA A 91 1.05 1.56 -9.49
N ALA A 92 1.95 2.09 -8.66
CA ALA A 92 1.80 2.07 -7.21
C ALA A 92 0.61 2.93 -6.75
N ILE A 93 0.44 4.13 -7.32
CA ILE A 93 -0.69 5.02 -7.02
C ILE A 93 -2.02 4.36 -7.39
N GLU A 94 -2.11 3.77 -8.59
CA GLU A 94 -3.29 3.03 -9.03
C GLU A 94 -3.59 1.84 -8.10
N GLY A 95 -2.57 1.06 -7.75
CA GLY A 95 -2.69 -0.06 -6.81
C GLY A 95 -3.23 0.37 -5.45
N LEU A 96 -2.66 1.43 -4.86
CA LEU A 96 -3.10 1.99 -3.57
C LEU A 96 -4.56 2.44 -3.61
N ASN A 97 -4.97 3.14 -4.68
CA ASN A 97 -6.34 3.57 -4.83
C ASN A 97 -7.31 2.38 -4.90
N HIS A 98 -6.96 1.34 -5.65
CA HIS A 98 -7.77 0.12 -5.72
C HIS A 98 -7.83 -0.62 -4.38
N ILE A 99 -6.72 -0.71 -3.65
CA ILE A 99 -6.67 -1.30 -2.30
C ILE A 99 -7.60 -0.54 -1.34
N ASN A 100 -7.56 0.79 -1.37
CA ASN A 100 -8.44 1.61 -0.54
C ASN A 100 -9.92 1.36 -0.88
N VAL A 101 -10.26 1.20 -2.16
CA VAL A 101 -11.63 0.81 -2.57
C VAL A 101 -11.99 -0.57 -2.03
N GLN A 102 -11.12 -1.58 -2.19
CA GLN A 102 -11.37 -2.93 -1.69
C GLN A 102 -11.63 -2.97 -0.18
N ILE A 103 -10.88 -2.20 0.60
CA ILE A 103 -11.05 -2.11 2.05
C ILE A 103 -12.38 -1.44 2.41
N ASN A 104 -12.72 -0.32 1.74
CA ASN A 104 -13.98 0.37 1.99
C ASN A 104 -15.19 -0.51 1.60
N ASP A 105 -15.13 -1.24 0.49
CA ASP A 105 -16.17 -2.19 0.10
C ASP A 105 -16.33 -3.33 1.13
N TYR A 106 -15.22 -3.77 1.72
CA TYR A 106 -15.24 -4.74 2.81
C TYR A 106 -15.98 -4.21 4.04
N PHE A 107 -15.72 -2.96 4.45
CA PHE A 107 -16.43 -2.32 5.56
C PHE A 107 -17.94 -2.17 5.31
N VAL A 108 -18.35 -1.90 4.07
CA VAL A 108 -19.78 -1.80 3.72
C VAL A 108 -20.45 -3.17 3.77
N THR A 109 -19.75 -4.23 3.34
CA THR A 109 -20.31 -5.60 3.29
C THR A 109 -20.42 -6.25 4.67
N LYS A 110 -19.68 -5.75 5.67
CA LYS A 110 -19.63 -6.29 7.03
C LYS A 110 -20.39 -5.44 8.07
N GLN A 111 -21.04 -4.36 7.65
CA GLN A 111 -22.04 -3.61 8.44
C GLN A 111 -23.41 -4.28 8.38
#